data_AF-A0A7V2SL62-F1
#
_entry.id   AF-A0A7V2SL62-F1
#
_cell.length_a   1.000
_cell.length_b   1.000
_cell.length_c   1.000
_cell.angle_alpha   90.00
_cell.angle_beta   90.00
_cell.angle_gamma   90.00
#
_symmetry.space_group_name_H-M   'P 1'
#
loop_
_entity.id
_entity.type
_entity.pdbx_description
1 polymer ?
#
loop_
_entity_poly.entity_id
_entity_poly.type
_entity_poly.pdbx_seq_one_letter_code
_entity_poly.pdbx_strand_id
1 'polypeptide(L)'
;MRRLGLFGLVLTAGLWGSLGQSGSAAAVGICKCDSKTGFENACLPICKEANEKTSFFRPAVYFGNDPKVNADQTPLNGTSLKFLYLSHPTRRGMELFRRFLEDNRKKAEKEFHKMKAAYLRGHVGPEEFIEAEKLRDEAVVNYQHGMRAYLNTPSPR
;
A
#
# COMPACT_ATOMS: atom_id res chain seq x y z
N MET A 1 -7.77 -48.12 49.35
CA MET A 1 -7.15 -48.86 48.23
C MET A 1 -7.26 -48.03 46.96
N ARG A 2 -6.19 -47.98 46.17
CA ARG A 2 -6.00 -47.23 44.91
C ARG A 2 -6.92 -47.68 43.76
N ARG A 3 -7.25 -46.76 42.84
CA ARG A 3 -7.13 -46.83 41.35
C ARG A 3 -7.78 -45.57 40.74
N LEU A 4 -7.03 -44.55 40.30
CA LEU A 4 -6.41 -44.37 38.97
C LEU A 4 -7.36 -44.61 37.78
N GLY A 5 -7.64 -43.52 37.06
CA GLY A 5 -8.37 -43.50 35.79
C GLY A 5 -8.25 -42.14 35.11
N LEU A 6 -7.02 -41.73 34.80
CA LEU A 6 -6.72 -40.67 33.84
C LEU A 6 -7.19 -41.10 32.45
N PHE A 7 -8.04 -40.30 31.79
CA PHE A 7 -8.11 -40.28 30.33
C PHE A 7 -7.91 -38.85 29.86
N GLY A 8 -6.68 -38.59 29.42
CA GLY A 8 -6.31 -37.40 28.67
C GLY A 8 -6.89 -37.46 27.27
N LEU A 9 -7.46 -36.34 26.83
CA LEU A 9 -7.81 -36.10 25.44
C LEU A 9 -6.77 -35.11 24.91
N VAL A 10 -5.83 -35.66 24.14
CA VAL A 10 -4.79 -34.92 23.44
C VAL A 10 -5.45 -34.20 22.26
N LEU A 11 -5.62 -32.88 22.38
CA LEU A 11 -5.93 -32.02 21.23
C LEU A 11 -4.63 -31.77 20.46
N THR A 12 -4.37 -32.59 19.44
CA THR A 12 -3.38 -32.28 18.41
C THR A 12 -3.95 -31.17 17.53
N ALA A 13 -3.68 -29.92 17.91
CA ALA A 13 -3.86 -28.79 17.02
C ALA A 13 -2.90 -28.97 15.83
N GLY A 14 -3.48 -29.33 14.68
CA GLY A 14 -2.78 -29.33 13.40
C GLY A 14 -2.30 -27.92 13.09
N LEU A 15 -1.01 -27.68 13.29
CA LEU A 15 -0.29 -26.55 12.72
C LEU A 15 -0.23 -26.76 11.20
N TRP A 16 -1.32 -26.41 10.54
CA TRP A 16 -1.34 -26.27 9.10
C TRP A 16 -0.34 -25.19 8.69
N GLY A 17 0.56 -25.63 7.81
CA GLY A 17 1.65 -24.85 7.29
C GLY A 17 1.17 -23.54 6.68
N SER A 18 1.70 -22.46 7.20
CA SER A 18 2.02 -21.29 6.40
C SER A 18 3.51 -21.30 6.12
N LEU A 19 3.93 -22.21 5.22
CA LEU A 19 5.05 -21.92 4.33
C LEU A 19 4.59 -20.77 3.44
N GLY A 20 4.62 -19.57 4.01
CA GLY A 20 4.50 -18.33 3.29
C GLY A 20 5.64 -18.33 2.28
N GLN A 21 5.27 -18.62 1.03
CA GLN A 21 6.13 -18.46 -0.12
C GLN A 21 6.60 -17.01 -0.09
N SER A 22 7.82 -16.79 0.41
CA SER A 22 8.54 -15.52 0.31
C SER A 22 8.97 -15.37 -1.14
N GLY A 23 7.97 -15.26 -2.02
CA GLY A 23 8.17 -14.67 -3.32
C GLY A 23 8.85 -13.34 -3.04
N SER A 24 10.03 -13.15 -3.61
CA SER A 24 10.76 -11.89 -3.59
C SER A 24 9.78 -10.80 -3.99
N ALA A 25 9.20 -10.16 -2.97
CA ALA A 25 8.29 -9.04 -3.11
C ALA A 25 9.18 -7.97 -3.70
N ALA A 26 9.09 -7.78 -4.99
CA ALA A 26 9.82 -6.71 -5.60
C ALA A 26 9.11 -5.44 -5.10
N ALA A 27 9.80 -4.78 -4.18
CA ALA A 27 9.18 -3.94 -3.19
C ALA A 27 9.02 -2.53 -3.75
N VAL A 28 7.80 -2.23 -4.15
CA VAL A 28 7.41 -0.89 -4.57
C VAL A 28 6.69 -0.22 -3.41
N GLY A 29 6.95 1.06 -3.21
CA GLY A 29 6.24 1.89 -2.24
C GLY A 29 6.17 3.34 -2.70
N ILE A 30 5.41 4.15 -1.98
CA ILE A 30 5.27 5.58 -2.26
C ILE A 30 5.79 6.36 -1.05
N CYS A 31 6.81 7.16 -1.29
CA CYS A 31 7.28 8.16 -0.35
C CYS A 31 6.41 9.41 -0.48
N LYS A 32 5.65 9.69 0.58
CA LYS A 32 4.88 10.94 0.75
C LYS A 32 5.86 12.03 1.16
N CYS A 33 6.53 12.62 0.17
CA CYS A 33 7.62 13.57 0.41
C CYS A 33 7.11 14.94 0.91
N ASP A 34 6.42 14.97 2.05
CA ASP A 34 6.03 16.20 2.72
C ASP A 34 7.18 16.74 3.60
N SER A 35 7.28 18.07 3.74
CA SER A 35 8.29 18.70 4.59
C SER A 35 7.90 18.82 6.06
N LYS A 36 6.66 18.49 6.41
CA LYS A 36 6.12 18.68 7.77
C LYS A 36 6.55 17.54 8.70
N THR A 37 6.68 16.33 8.16
CA THR A 37 7.15 15.16 8.92
C THR A 37 8.63 14.88 8.75
N GLY A 38 9.28 15.54 7.77
CA GLY A 38 10.61 15.16 7.33
C GLY A 38 10.61 13.83 6.60
N PHE A 39 11.72 13.51 5.93
CA PHE A 39 11.87 12.24 5.24
C PHE A 39 12.65 11.27 6.13
N GLU A 40 12.02 10.18 6.54
CA GLU A 40 12.70 9.12 7.28
C GLU A 40 13.03 7.92 6.36
N ASN A 41 14.01 7.13 6.78
CA ASN A 41 14.34 5.83 6.17
C ASN A 41 14.73 5.95 4.69
N ALA A 42 14.43 4.93 3.87
CA ALA A 42 14.75 4.94 2.44
C ALA A 42 14.10 6.08 1.62
N CYS A 43 13.12 6.81 2.18
CA CYS A 43 12.50 7.93 1.50
C CYS A 43 13.36 9.21 1.46
N LEU A 44 14.31 9.39 2.38
CA LEU A 44 15.13 10.60 2.46
C LEU A 44 15.89 10.93 1.16
N PRO A 45 16.74 10.03 0.61
CA PRO A 45 17.47 10.34 -0.62
C PRO A 45 16.53 10.57 -1.81
N ILE A 46 15.44 9.81 -1.89
CA ILE A 46 14.49 9.85 -3.01
C ILE A 46 13.68 11.13 -3.00
N CYS A 47 13.20 11.55 -1.83
CA CYS A 47 12.47 12.79 -1.67
C CYS A 47 13.36 14.02 -1.86
N LYS A 48 14.63 13.93 -1.47
CA LYS A 48 15.59 14.99 -1.80
C LYS A 48 15.72 15.12 -3.32
N GLU A 49 16.02 14.03 -4.02
CA GLU A 49 16.15 13.99 -5.48
C GLU A 49 14.88 14.48 -6.20
N ALA A 50 13.71 14.01 -5.77
CA ALA A 50 12.42 14.38 -6.37
C ALA A 50 12.14 15.89 -6.32
N ASN A 51 12.64 16.56 -5.28
CA ASN A 51 12.38 17.96 -4.96
C ASN A 51 13.54 18.90 -5.30
N GLU A 52 14.73 18.39 -5.64
CA GLU A 52 15.93 19.19 -5.93
C GLU A 52 15.72 20.23 -7.03
N LYS A 53 14.81 19.96 -7.98
CA LYS A 53 14.56 20.80 -9.16
C LYS A 53 13.18 21.45 -9.18
N THR A 54 12.42 21.37 -8.08
CA THR A 54 11.05 21.90 -8.02
C THR A 54 10.84 22.73 -6.77
N SER A 55 10.07 23.81 -6.88
CA SER A 55 9.69 24.65 -5.73
C SER A 55 8.56 24.06 -4.88
N PHE A 56 8.14 22.84 -5.19
CA PHE A 56 7.03 22.15 -4.54
C PHE A 56 7.39 20.68 -4.27
N PHE A 57 6.72 20.11 -3.26
CA PHE A 57 6.91 18.74 -2.82
C PHE A 57 6.25 17.75 -3.78
N ARG A 58 7.03 16.76 -4.21
CA ARG A 58 6.62 15.70 -5.11
C ARG A 58 6.70 14.36 -4.40
N PRO A 59 5.60 13.61 -4.27
CA PRO A 59 5.71 12.22 -3.82
C PRO A 59 6.56 11.44 -4.82
N ALA A 60 7.24 10.40 -4.35
CA ALA A 60 8.15 9.63 -5.15
C ALA A 60 7.91 8.13 -5.00
N VAL A 61 8.07 7.39 -6.10
CA VAL A 61 8.04 5.93 -6.08
C VAL A 61 9.40 5.41 -5.66
N TYR A 62 9.37 4.53 -4.66
CA TYR A 62 10.52 3.79 -4.18
C TYR A 62 10.52 2.38 -4.77
N PHE A 63 11.63 2.02 -5.41
CA PHE A 63 11.88 0.69 -5.95
C PHE A 63 12.93 -0.04 -5.10
N GLY A 64 12.57 -0.45 -3.89
CA GLY A 64 13.47 -1.13 -2.96
C GLY A 64 12.73 -1.72 -1.76
N ASN A 65 13.45 -2.47 -0.92
CA ASN A 65 12.87 -3.39 0.06
C ASN A 65 12.87 -2.85 1.51
N ASP A 66 12.52 -1.59 1.72
CA ASP A 66 12.37 -1.00 3.06
C ASP A 66 10.94 -1.24 3.59
N PRO A 67 10.75 -2.12 4.59
CA PRO A 67 9.42 -2.44 5.11
C PRO A 67 8.66 -1.21 5.60
N LYS A 68 9.34 -0.17 6.07
CA LYS A 68 8.68 1.05 6.53
C LYS A 68 8.03 1.82 5.38
N VAL A 69 8.53 1.67 4.16
CA VAL A 69 7.96 2.28 2.96
C VAL A 69 6.97 1.34 2.28
N ASN A 70 7.29 0.05 2.22
CA ASN A 70 6.47 -0.93 1.48
C ASN A 70 5.24 -1.43 2.25
N ALA A 71 5.19 -1.27 3.57
CA ALA A 71 4.07 -1.71 4.40
C ALA A 71 2.99 -0.64 4.64
N ASP A 72 3.00 0.49 3.91
CA ASP A 72 1.88 1.46 3.97
C ASP A 72 0.58 0.76 3.56
N GLN A 73 -0.41 0.77 4.44
CA GLN A 73 -1.69 0.11 4.21
C GLN A 73 -2.58 0.86 3.21
N THR A 74 -2.32 2.15 3.04
CA THR A 74 -3.09 3.13 2.25
C THR A 74 -2.16 4.00 1.39
N PRO A 75 -1.35 3.40 0.50
CA PRO A 75 -0.31 4.14 -0.21
C PRO A 75 -0.87 5.12 -1.26
N LEU A 76 -2.14 4.96 -1.64
CA LEU A 76 -2.83 5.86 -2.58
C LEU A 76 -3.62 6.97 -1.87
N ASN A 77 -3.46 7.15 -0.56
CA ASN A 77 -4.19 8.15 0.24
C ASN A 77 -3.26 9.09 1.01
N GLY A 78 -3.78 10.25 1.39
CA GLY A 78 -3.12 11.24 2.25
C GLY A 78 -2.21 12.23 1.51
N THR A 79 -1.93 12.02 0.21
CA THR A 79 -1.14 12.94 -0.61
C THR A 79 -1.52 12.79 -2.08
N SER A 80 -1.67 13.90 -2.80
CA SER A 80 -1.92 13.87 -4.24
C SER A 80 -0.70 13.34 -5.00
N LEU A 81 -0.91 12.33 -5.84
CA LEU A 81 0.12 11.76 -6.72
C LEU A 81 0.22 12.49 -8.08
N LYS A 82 -0.43 13.64 -8.25
CA LYS A 82 -0.47 14.38 -9.52
C LYS A 82 0.92 14.66 -10.12
N PHE A 83 1.92 14.90 -9.27
CA PHE A 83 3.29 15.21 -9.66
C PHE A 83 4.28 14.11 -9.23
N LEU A 84 3.83 12.86 -9.25
CA LEU A 84 4.63 11.71 -8.85
C LEU A 84 6.00 11.67 -9.55
N TYR A 85 7.04 11.45 -8.79
CA TYR A 85 8.40 11.20 -9.27
C TYR A 85 8.67 9.70 -9.33
N LEU A 86 9.26 9.21 -10.43
CA LEU A 86 9.76 7.84 -10.54
C LEU A 86 11.28 7.88 -10.47
N SER A 87 11.87 7.49 -9.34
CA SER A 87 13.32 7.48 -9.17
C SER A 87 13.93 6.29 -9.92
N HIS A 88 14.52 6.60 -11.08
CA HIS A 88 15.30 5.65 -11.90
C HIS A 88 14.68 4.26 -12.06
N PRO A 89 13.44 4.15 -12.60
CA PRO A 89 12.78 2.87 -12.69
C PRO A 89 13.50 1.93 -13.67
N THR A 90 13.61 0.65 -13.32
CA THR A 90 13.93 -0.42 -14.29
C THR A 90 12.67 -0.87 -15.02
N ARG A 91 12.78 -1.56 -16.16
CA ARG A 91 11.61 -2.16 -16.84
C ARG A 91 10.80 -3.06 -15.92
N ARG A 92 11.48 -3.88 -15.11
CA ARG A 92 10.84 -4.71 -14.08
C ARG A 92 10.18 -3.85 -13.01
N GLY A 93 10.85 -2.80 -12.54
CA GLY A 93 10.30 -1.83 -11.58
C GLY A 93 8.99 -1.22 -12.08
N MET A 94 8.94 -0.77 -13.33
CA MET A 94 7.72 -0.20 -13.92
C MET A 94 6.54 -1.15 -13.88
N GLU A 95 6.74 -2.42 -14.27
CA GLU A 95 5.67 -3.42 -14.25
C GLU A 95 5.20 -3.72 -12.83
N LEU A 96 6.10 -3.72 -11.85
CA LEU A 96 5.74 -3.87 -10.45
C LEU A 96 4.97 -2.66 -9.92
N PHE A 97 5.35 -1.46 -10.34
CA PHE A 97 4.61 -0.25 -10.00
C PHE A 97 3.20 -0.26 -10.59
N ARG A 98 3.01 -0.69 -11.84
CA ARG A 98 1.69 -0.88 -12.44
C ARG A 98 0.82 -1.82 -11.60
N ARG A 99 1.35 -2.99 -11.23
CA ARG A 99 0.64 -3.97 -10.38
C ARG A 99 0.32 -3.41 -9.01
N PHE A 100 1.29 -2.74 -8.38
CA PHE A 100 1.13 -2.07 -7.10
C PHE A 100 -0.03 -1.06 -7.12
N LEU A 101 -0.15 -0.25 -8.16
CA LEU A 101 -1.27 0.69 -8.33
C LEU A 101 -2.60 -0.05 -8.47
N GLU A 102 -2.65 -1.08 -9.32
CA GLU A 102 -3.88 -1.86 -9.57
C GLU A 102 -4.37 -2.59 -8.32
N ASP A 103 -3.46 -3.19 -7.56
CA ASP A 103 -3.79 -3.95 -6.35
C ASP A 103 -4.30 -3.02 -5.25
N ASN A 104 -3.68 -1.86 -5.06
CA ASN A 104 -4.12 -0.90 -4.06
C ASN A 104 -5.44 -0.21 -4.44
N ARG A 105 -5.68 0.07 -5.74
CA ARG A 105 -7.01 0.55 -6.21
C ARG A 105 -8.09 -0.49 -5.91
N LYS A 106 -7.87 -1.75 -6.28
CA LYS A 106 -8.82 -2.86 -6.01
C LYS A 106 -9.08 -3.04 -4.52
N LYS A 107 -8.03 -2.91 -3.69
CA LYS A 107 -8.14 -2.97 -2.23
C LYS A 107 -9.04 -1.84 -1.71
N ALA A 108 -8.81 -0.60 -2.13
CA ALA A 108 -9.63 0.55 -1.72
C ALA A 108 -11.12 0.38 -2.11
N GLU A 109 -11.39 -0.07 -3.34
CA GLU A 109 -12.76 -0.38 -3.78
C GLU A 109 -13.41 -1.49 -2.95
N LYS A 110 -12.66 -2.56 -2.67
CA LYS A 110 -13.14 -3.68 -1.86
C LYS A 110 -13.48 -3.24 -0.44
N GLU A 111 -12.63 -2.44 0.20
CA GLU A 111 -12.90 -1.91 1.54
C GLU A 111 -14.11 -0.97 1.54
N PHE A 112 -14.24 -0.10 0.55
CA PHE A 112 -15.46 0.71 0.39
C PHE A 112 -16.72 -0.14 0.24
N HIS A 113 -16.69 -1.20 -0.57
CA HIS A 113 -17.84 -2.08 -0.71
C HIS A 113 -18.24 -2.77 0.60
N LYS A 114 -17.26 -3.15 1.44
CA LYS A 114 -17.54 -3.67 2.78
C LYS A 114 -18.20 -2.60 3.67
N MET A 115 -17.66 -1.37 3.67
CA MET A 115 -18.21 -0.25 4.44
C MET A 115 -19.62 0.11 3.99
N LYS A 116 -19.86 0.15 2.67
CA LYS A 116 -21.21 0.33 2.10
C LYS A 116 -22.18 -0.74 2.59
N ALA A 117 -21.77 -2.00 2.58
CA ALA A 117 -22.62 -3.09 3.06
C ALA A 117 -22.88 -3.01 4.58
N ALA A 118 -21.89 -2.58 5.36
CA ALA A 118 -22.05 -2.33 6.80
C ALA A 118 -23.01 -1.16 7.06
N TYR A 119 -22.91 -0.08 6.28
CA TYR A 119 -23.77 1.10 6.39
C TYR A 119 -25.23 0.75 6.11
N LEU A 120 -25.48 0.01 5.03
CA LEU A 120 -26.83 -0.45 4.66
C LEU A 120 -27.45 -1.40 5.71
N ARG A 121 -26.63 -2.05 6.53
CA ARG A 121 -27.08 -2.88 7.67
C ARG A 121 -27.15 -2.12 8.99
N GLY A 122 -26.84 -0.82 9.00
CA GLY A 122 -26.82 0.00 10.21
C GLY A 122 -25.66 -0.32 11.17
N HIS A 123 -24.60 -1.00 10.71
CA HIS A 123 -23.44 -1.34 11.54
C HIS A 123 -22.40 -0.22 11.63
N VAL A 124 -22.47 0.78 10.73
CA VAL A 124 -21.60 1.96 10.72
C VAL A 124 -22.44 3.21 10.50
N GLY A 125 -21.99 4.34 11.04
CA GLY A 125 -22.66 5.62 10.93
C GLY A 125 -22.46 6.30 9.57
N PRO A 126 -23.22 7.36 9.26
CA PRO A 126 -23.04 8.16 8.04
C PRO A 126 -21.62 8.75 7.90
N GLU A 127 -21.00 9.19 9.00
CA GLU A 127 -19.66 9.78 8.98
C GLU A 127 -18.57 8.78 8.54
N GLU A 128 -18.61 7.56 9.10
CA GLU A 128 -17.69 6.48 8.72
C GLU A 128 -17.87 6.07 7.25
N PHE A 129 -19.10 6.08 6.76
CA PHE A 129 -19.40 5.81 5.35
C PHE A 129 -18.86 6.91 4.42
N ILE A 130 -19.04 8.18 4.78
CA ILE A 130 -18.52 9.33 4.02
C ILE A 130 -16.99 9.31 3.99
N GLU A 131 -16.32 9.01 5.10
CA GLU A 131 -14.86 8.91 5.11
C GLU A 131 -14.38 7.73 4.26
N ALA A 132 -15.06 6.59 4.29
CA ALA A 132 -14.75 5.45 3.41
C ALA A 132 -14.92 5.79 1.92
N GLU A 133 -15.97 6.56 1.58
CA GLU A 133 -16.21 7.08 0.23
C GLU A 133 -15.05 7.97 -0.24
N LYS A 134 -14.66 8.94 0.60
CA LYS A 134 -13.55 9.86 0.33
C LYS A 134 -12.22 9.14 0.16
N LEU A 135 -11.92 8.15 1.01
CA LEU A 135 -10.69 7.35 0.89
C LEU A 135 -10.66 6.55 -0.42
N ARG A 136 -11.79 5.98 -0.84
CA ARG A 136 -11.91 5.27 -2.12
C ARG A 136 -11.77 6.22 -3.31
N ASP A 137 -12.38 7.40 -3.24
CA ASP A 137 -12.29 8.39 -4.32
C ASP A 137 -10.87 8.93 -4.48
N GLU A 138 -10.21 9.28 -3.38
CA GLU A 138 -8.81 9.71 -3.40
C GLU A 138 -7.91 8.62 -3.98
N ALA A 139 -8.08 7.35 -3.57
CA ALA A 139 -7.30 6.23 -4.10
C ALA A 139 -7.50 6.04 -5.61
N VAL A 140 -8.72 6.23 -6.13
CA VAL A 140 -9.01 6.14 -7.57
C VAL A 140 -8.36 7.30 -8.34
N VAL A 141 -8.43 8.52 -7.83
CA VAL A 141 -7.77 9.69 -8.44
C VAL A 141 -6.25 9.50 -8.46
N ASN A 142 -5.68 9.05 -7.33
CA ASN A 142 -4.25 8.81 -7.23
C ASN A 142 -3.77 7.62 -8.07
N TYR A 143 -4.61 6.59 -8.24
CA TYR A 143 -4.38 5.54 -9.23
C TYR A 143 -4.26 6.12 -10.65
N GLN A 144 -5.17 7.02 -11.05
CA GLN A 144 -5.11 7.65 -12.37
C GLN A 144 -3.84 8.49 -12.55
N HIS A 145 -3.43 9.24 -11.52
CA HIS A 145 -2.17 9.98 -11.53
C HIS A 145 -0.95 9.06 -11.65
N GLY A 146 -0.93 7.96 -10.89
CA GLY A 146 0.13 6.95 -10.98
C GLY A 146 0.21 6.30 -12.35
N MET A 147 -0.94 5.93 -12.94
CA MET A 147 -0.99 5.35 -14.29
C MET A 147 -0.55 6.34 -15.36
N ARG A 148 -0.89 7.62 -15.21
CA ARG A 148 -0.37 8.67 -16.09
C ARG A 148 1.16 8.77 -16.00
N ALA A 149 1.74 8.72 -14.79
CA ALA A 149 3.19 8.70 -14.61
C ALA A 149 3.82 7.44 -15.24
N TYR A 150 3.21 6.27 -15.07
CA TYR A 150 3.64 5.01 -15.68
C TYR A 150 3.68 5.11 -17.22
N LEU A 151 2.60 5.59 -17.84
CA LEU A 151 2.47 5.68 -19.31
C LEU A 151 3.38 6.74 -19.93
N ASN A 152 3.63 7.85 -19.21
CA ASN A 152 4.44 8.95 -19.71
C ASN A 152 5.94 8.75 -19.48
N THR A 153 6.33 7.71 -18.74
CA THR A 153 7.75 7.41 -18.50
C THR A 153 8.27 6.57 -19.66
N PRO A 154 9.29 7.04 -20.40
CA PRO A 154 9.90 6.25 -21.46
C PRO A 154 10.33 4.88 -20.93
N SER A 155 10.15 3.84 -21.74
CA SER A 155 10.54 2.48 -21.34
C SER A 155 12.03 2.48 -20.95
N PRO A 156 12.38 2.12 -19.70
CA PRO A 156 13.77 2.05 -19.29
C PRO A 156 14.51 1.03 -20.15
N ARG A 157 15.69 1.42 -20.67
CA ARG A 157 16.56 0.53 -21.45
C ARG A 157 17.07 -0.63 -20.62
#